data_AF-A0A2M6ZRD4-F1
#
_entry.id   AF-A0A2M6ZRD4-F1
#
_cell.length_a   1.000
_cell.length_b   1.000
_cell.length_c   1.000
_cell.angle_alpha   90.00
_cell.angle_beta   90.00
_cell.angle_gamma   90.00
#
_symmetry.space_group_name_H-M   'P 1'
#
loop_
_entity.id
_entity.type
_entity.pdbx_description
1 polymer ?
#
loop_
_entity_poly.entity_id
_entity_poly.type
_entity_poly.pdbx_seq_one_letter_code
_entity_poly.pdbx_strand_id
1 'polypeptide(L)'
;FFLEQKNSNSNKKLKFSSKVISTLSRYDFDRFNVGELKGTVYQAYDNALFEGLSIVQLKHLNERILCAVDSASEGKDENSLDSEASRENEVLKILRITGFNMSKSEEKLGYAVGSKTITHHLRGIIYKSLYEANWDVKAAENKIAGPIKSEDIRKRIRGKIELFLSSVNKHCKKDAAKQLFIKLPQKYHTYLEELVSRFNK
;
A
#
# COMPACT_ATOMS: atom_id res chain seq x y z
N PHE A 1 -1.48 7.59 -16.53
CA PHE A 1 -0.63 8.52 -15.75
C PHE A 1 0.86 8.51 -16.16
N PHE A 2 1.69 7.53 -15.77
CA PHE A 2 3.15 7.59 -16.04
C PHE A 2 3.52 7.63 -17.53
N LEU A 3 2.81 6.85 -18.36
CA LEU A 3 2.98 6.88 -19.81
C LEU A 3 2.62 8.24 -20.41
N GLU A 4 1.52 8.85 -19.96
CA GLU A 4 1.07 10.17 -20.42
C GLU A 4 2.07 11.26 -20.03
N GLN A 5 2.64 11.17 -18.82
CA GLN A 5 3.69 12.06 -18.36
C GLN A 5 4.93 11.98 -19.26
N LYS A 6 5.35 10.76 -19.64
CA LYS A 6 6.52 10.55 -20.51
C LYS A 6 6.25 10.96 -21.97
N ASN A 7 5.06 10.69 -22.49
CA ASN A 7 4.61 11.16 -23.81
C ASN A 7 4.64 12.70 -23.91
N SER A 8 4.14 13.38 -22.87
CA SER A 8 4.12 14.86 -22.81
C SER A 8 5.54 15.44 -22.85
N ASN A 9 6.50 14.80 -22.20
CA ASN A 9 7.90 15.25 -22.16
C ASN A 9 8.69 14.98 -23.45
N SER A 10 8.23 14.05 -24.30
CA SER A 10 8.97 13.61 -25.49
C SER A 10 8.28 13.93 -26.82
N ASN A 11 7.12 14.60 -26.78
CA ASN A 11 6.28 14.94 -27.94
C ASN A 11 5.93 13.72 -28.83
N LYS A 12 5.88 12.53 -28.22
CA LYS A 12 5.51 11.26 -28.86
C LYS A 12 4.20 10.75 -28.23
N LYS A 13 3.51 9.87 -28.96
CA LYS A 13 2.21 9.30 -28.54
C LYS A 13 2.29 7.77 -28.52
N LEU A 14 3.12 7.21 -27.65
CA LEU A 14 3.14 5.76 -27.45
C LEU A 14 1.93 5.33 -26.61
N LYS A 15 1.43 4.13 -26.89
CA LYS A 15 0.35 3.48 -26.13
C LYS A 15 0.84 2.14 -25.57
N PHE A 16 0.29 1.71 -24.43
CA PHE A 16 0.45 0.32 -24.00
C PHE A 16 -0.49 -0.60 -24.76
N SER A 17 -0.01 -1.79 -25.11
CA SER A 17 -0.91 -2.89 -25.49
C SER A 17 -1.76 -3.32 -24.28
N SER A 18 -2.95 -3.86 -24.54
CA SER A 18 -3.85 -4.37 -23.50
C SER A 18 -3.18 -5.44 -22.62
N LYS A 19 -2.33 -6.29 -23.24
CA LYS A 19 -1.54 -7.30 -22.53
C LYS A 19 -0.59 -6.67 -21.52
N VAL A 20 0.16 -5.64 -21.91
CA VAL A 20 1.09 -4.93 -20.99
C VAL A 20 0.35 -4.32 -19.81
N ILE A 21 -0.81 -3.70 -20.04
CA ILE A 21 -1.64 -3.16 -18.95
C ILE A 21 -2.04 -4.29 -17.98
N SER A 22 -2.54 -5.40 -18.52
CA SER A 22 -2.96 -6.54 -17.68
C SER A 22 -1.80 -7.15 -16.88
N THR A 23 -0.59 -7.20 -17.46
CA THR A 23 0.62 -7.69 -16.80
C THR A 23 1.05 -6.75 -15.68
N LEU A 24 1.14 -5.44 -15.96
CA LEU A 24 1.50 -4.44 -14.95
C LEU A 24 0.47 -4.35 -13.83
N SER A 25 -0.81 -4.57 -14.10
CA SER A 25 -1.85 -4.58 -13.05
C SER A 25 -1.83 -5.83 -12.16
N ARG A 26 -1.23 -6.93 -12.62
CA ARG A 26 -1.14 -8.20 -11.87
C ARG A 26 0.15 -8.35 -11.08
N TYR A 27 1.20 -7.63 -11.47
CA TYR A 27 2.49 -7.69 -10.81
C TYR A 27 2.46 -6.91 -9.49
N ASP A 28 2.90 -7.55 -8.39
CA ASP A 28 3.06 -6.88 -7.10
C ASP A 28 4.42 -6.17 -7.10
N PHE A 29 4.38 -4.84 -7.18
CA PHE A 29 5.58 -3.99 -7.13
C PHE A 29 6.09 -3.91 -5.70
N ASP A 30 6.69 -4.98 -5.21
CA ASP A 30 7.12 -5.11 -3.81
C ASP A 30 8.35 -4.26 -3.47
N ARG A 31 9.12 -3.82 -4.47
CA ARG A 31 10.29 -2.97 -4.26
C ARG A 31 9.95 -1.57 -4.69
N PHE A 32 9.73 -0.63 -3.77
CA PHE A 32 9.45 0.78 -4.11
C PHE A 32 8.13 1.06 -4.85
N ASN A 33 7.14 0.15 -4.84
CA ASN A 33 5.75 0.29 -5.34
C ASN A 33 5.62 1.19 -6.59
N VAL A 34 5.22 2.45 -6.37
CA VAL A 34 4.98 3.45 -7.41
C VAL A 34 6.25 3.86 -8.15
N GLY A 35 7.39 3.90 -7.46
CA GLY A 35 8.70 4.22 -8.03
C GLY A 35 9.20 3.12 -8.96
N GLU A 36 9.01 1.86 -8.59
CA GLU A 36 9.35 0.71 -9.44
C GLU A 36 8.41 0.64 -10.65
N LEU A 37 7.10 0.76 -10.45
CA LEU A 37 6.15 0.88 -11.57
C LEU A 37 6.54 2.00 -12.54
N LYS A 38 6.91 3.18 -12.02
CA LYS A 38 7.37 4.30 -12.86
C LYS A 38 8.64 3.94 -13.62
N GLY A 39 9.62 3.33 -12.95
CA GLY A 39 10.87 2.88 -13.56
C GLY A 39 10.63 1.86 -14.67
N THR A 40 9.82 0.85 -14.41
CA THR A 40 9.38 -0.15 -15.39
C THR A 40 8.69 0.49 -16.59
N VAL A 41 7.72 1.39 -16.35
CA VAL A 41 7.00 2.08 -17.42
C VAL A 41 7.96 2.90 -18.28
N TYR A 42 8.94 3.57 -17.66
CA TYR A 42 9.92 4.38 -18.40
C TYR A 42 10.89 3.51 -19.20
N GLN A 43 11.38 2.42 -18.61
CA GLN A 43 12.25 1.48 -19.31
C GLN A 43 11.53 0.86 -20.52
N ALA A 44 10.29 0.40 -20.34
CA ALA A 44 9.51 -0.20 -21.41
C ALA A 44 9.15 0.81 -22.51
N TYR A 45 8.96 2.07 -22.13
CA TYR A 45 8.79 3.17 -23.07
C TYR A 45 10.05 3.43 -23.89
N ASP A 46 11.20 3.57 -23.24
CA ASP A 46 12.47 3.89 -23.88
C ASP A 46 12.89 2.75 -24.84
N ASN A 47 12.64 1.49 -24.45
CA ASN A 47 12.84 0.31 -25.31
C ASN A 47 11.95 0.34 -26.57
N ALA A 48 10.64 0.61 -26.41
CA ALA A 48 9.72 0.70 -27.55
C ALA A 48 10.08 1.86 -28.49
N LEU A 49 10.53 2.98 -27.92
CA LEU A 49 10.96 4.15 -28.67
C LEU A 49 12.24 3.86 -29.46
N PHE A 50 13.21 3.15 -28.87
CA PHE A 50 14.43 2.72 -29.55
C PHE A 50 14.13 1.84 -30.77
N GLU A 51 13.11 0.99 -30.69
CA GLU A 51 12.62 0.18 -31.81
C GLU A 51 11.75 0.95 -32.82
N GLY A 52 11.49 2.25 -32.59
CA GLY A 52 10.66 3.07 -33.48
C GLY A 52 9.17 2.73 -33.43
N LEU A 53 8.70 2.04 -32.40
CA LEU A 53 7.33 1.57 -32.28
C LEU A 53 6.42 2.60 -31.59
N SER A 54 5.16 2.66 -32.01
CA SER A 54 4.11 3.48 -31.37
C SER A 54 3.36 2.73 -30.26
N ILE A 55 3.63 1.44 -30.08
CA ILE A 55 2.97 0.57 -29.10
C ILE A 55 4.01 -0.16 -28.28
N VAL A 56 3.91 -0.03 -26.96
CA VAL A 56 4.70 -0.79 -26.01
C VAL A 56 4.08 -2.19 -25.84
N GLN A 57 4.88 -3.22 -26.11
CA GLN A 57 4.53 -4.64 -26.07
C GLN A 57 5.23 -5.33 -24.89
N LEU A 58 4.85 -6.59 -24.62
CA LEU A 58 5.40 -7.37 -23.49
C LEU A 58 6.92 -7.54 -23.57
N LYS A 59 7.46 -7.70 -24.78
CA LYS A 59 8.91 -7.83 -25.01
C LYS A 59 9.73 -6.63 -24.52
N HIS A 60 9.10 -5.47 -24.31
CA HIS A 60 9.78 -4.28 -23.80
C HIS A 60 9.79 -4.22 -22.27
N LEU A 61 9.01 -5.06 -21.58
CA LEU A 61 9.03 -5.17 -20.13
C LEU A 61 10.27 -5.94 -19.66
N ASN A 62 10.67 -5.71 -18.41
CA ASN A 62 11.75 -6.46 -17.78
C ASN A 62 11.35 -7.94 -17.60
N GLU A 63 12.27 -8.86 -17.88
CA GLU A 63 12.09 -10.31 -17.72
C GLU A 63 11.57 -10.70 -16.33
N ARG A 64 11.97 -9.99 -15.27
CA ARG A 64 11.46 -10.24 -13.91
C ARG A 64 9.94 -10.16 -13.81
N ILE A 65 9.34 -9.20 -14.52
CA ILE A 65 7.88 -9.00 -14.52
C ILE A 65 7.19 -10.06 -15.36
N LEU A 66 7.81 -10.45 -16.48
CA LEU A 66 7.30 -11.51 -17.35
C LEU A 66 7.30 -12.85 -16.60
N CYS A 67 8.42 -13.24 -16.00
CA CYS A 67 8.54 -14.48 -15.23
C CYS A 67 7.60 -14.52 -14.02
N ALA A 68 7.42 -13.42 -13.30
CA ALA A 68 6.52 -13.39 -12.14
C ALA A 68 5.04 -13.56 -12.52
N VAL A 69 4.64 -13.10 -13.71
CA VAL A 69 3.26 -13.21 -14.19
C VAL A 69 3.00 -14.58 -14.82
N ASP A 70 4.00 -15.17 -15.49
CA ASP A 70 3.92 -16.54 -16.03
C ASP A 70 3.84 -17.57 -14.88
N SER A 71 4.67 -17.43 -13.84
CA SER A 71 4.60 -18.28 -12.63
C SER A 71 3.29 -18.11 -11.84
N ALA A 72 2.58 -16.99 -12.00
CA ALA A 72 1.28 -16.74 -11.38
C ALA A 72 0.09 -17.24 -12.24
N SER A 73 0.33 -17.72 -13.45
CA SER A 73 -0.72 -18.23 -14.35
C SER A 73 -0.98 -19.73 -14.25
N GLU A 74 -0.14 -20.51 -13.55
CA GLU A 74 -0.38 -21.94 -13.29
C GLU A 74 -1.11 -22.25 -11.97
N GLY A 75 -1.55 -21.24 -11.24
CA GLY A 75 -2.23 -21.41 -9.96
C GLY A 75 -3.27 -20.34 -9.69
N LYS A 76 -4.37 -20.33 -10.46
CA LYS A 76 -5.56 -19.53 -10.13
C LYS A 76 -6.71 -20.46 -9.80
N ASP A 77 -6.73 -20.90 -8.55
CA ASP A 77 -7.99 -21.13 -7.85
C ASP A 77 -8.32 -19.92 -6.97
N GLU A 78 -9.60 -19.68 -6.85
CA GLU A 78 -10.28 -18.59 -6.17
C GLU A 78 -9.81 -18.43 -4.70
N ASN A 79 -8.92 -17.47 -4.41
CA ASN A 79 -8.74 -16.96 -3.04
C ASN A 79 -8.02 -15.59 -3.01
N SER A 80 -8.64 -14.56 -3.58
CA SER A 80 -8.12 -13.17 -3.47
C SER A 80 -8.32 -12.55 -2.07
N LEU A 81 -9.09 -13.19 -1.18
CA LEU A 81 -9.24 -12.77 0.22
C LEU A 81 -8.06 -13.22 1.10
N ASP A 82 -7.43 -14.35 0.77
CA ASP A 82 -6.28 -14.87 1.51
C ASP A 82 -5.01 -14.06 1.27
N SER A 83 -4.79 -13.53 0.06
CA SER A 83 -3.58 -12.75 -0.24
C SER A 83 -3.54 -11.41 0.52
N GLU A 84 -4.69 -10.76 0.74
CA GLU A 84 -4.74 -9.47 1.41
C GLU A 84 -4.69 -9.56 2.94
N ALA A 85 -5.37 -10.56 3.53
CA ALA A 85 -5.22 -10.89 4.94
C ALA A 85 -3.78 -11.35 5.22
N SER A 86 -3.17 -12.08 4.29
CA SER A 86 -1.76 -12.45 4.33
C SER A 86 -0.84 -11.22 4.36
N ARG A 87 -1.09 -10.20 3.52
CA ARG A 87 -0.26 -8.98 3.49
C ARG A 87 -0.43 -8.11 4.75
N GLU A 88 -1.63 -8.03 5.33
CA GLU A 88 -1.82 -7.38 6.65
C GLU A 88 -1.02 -8.08 7.76
N ASN A 89 -1.09 -9.42 7.78
CA ASN A 89 -0.37 -10.23 8.74
C ASN A 89 1.14 -10.11 8.58
N GLU A 90 1.63 -10.03 7.33
CA GLU A 90 3.03 -9.79 7.04
C GLU A 90 3.50 -8.41 7.55
N VAL A 91 2.75 -7.34 7.25
CA VAL A 91 3.06 -5.99 7.74
C VAL A 91 3.11 -5.97 9.27
N LEU A 92 2.13 -6.58 9.94
CA LEU A 92 2.10 -6.68 11.40
C LEU A 92 3.26 -7.52 11.94
N LYS A 93 3.59 -8.64 11.29
CA LYS A 93 4.74 -9.49 11.67
C LYS A 93 6.04 -8.69 11.61
N ILE A 94 6.29 -7.96 10.53
CA ILE A 94 7.49 -7.13 10.41
C ILE A 94 7.50 -6.00 11.45
N LEU A 95 6.39 -5.28 11.62
CA LEU A 95 6.27 -4.24 12.66
C LEU A 95 6.56 -4.77 14.07
N ARG A 96 6.08 -5.98 14.37
CA ARG A 96 6.34 -6.66 15.66
C ARG A 96 7.83 -6.98 15.83
N ILE A 97 8.46 -7.56 14.81
CA ILE A 97 9.89 -7.92 14.82
C ILE A 97 10.78 -6.68 14.96
N THR A 98 10.40 -5.55 14.36
CA THR A 98 11.17 -4.30 14.40
C THR A 98 10.83 -3.41 15.60
N GLY A 99 9.92 -3.85 16.49
CA GLY A 99 9.47 -3.07 17.65
C GLY A 99 8.76 -1.77 17.27
N PHE A 100 8.01 -1.81 16.16
CA PHE A 100 7.27 -0.70 15.56
C PHE A 100 8.17 0.48 15.15
N ASN A 101 9.43 0.18 14.79
CA ASN A 101 10.31 1.14 14.13
C ASN A 101 9.93 1.23 12.64
N MET A 102 9.26 2.31 12.24
CA MET A 102 8.73 2.46 10.88
C MET A 102 9.82 2.37 9.81
N SER A 103 10.94 3.09 9.96
CA SER A 103 12.03 3.10 8.98
C SER A 103 12.63 1.71 8.76
N LYS A 104 12.92 0.98 9.85
CA LYS A 104 13.43 -0.40 9.76
C LYS A 104 12.40 -1.35 9.15
N SER A 105 11.12 -1.09 9.37
CA SER A 105 10.04 -1.93 8.82
C SER A 105 9.86 -1.68 7.33
N GLU A 106 9.93 -0.43 6.89
CA GLU A 106 9.90 -0.06 5.47
C GLU A 106 11.06 -0.70 4.71
N GLU A 107 12.27 -0.62 5.27
CA GLU A 107 13.46 -1.27 4.70
C GLU A 107 13.28 -2.79 4.57
N LYS A 108 12.79 -3.46 5.62
CA LYS A 108 12.55 -4.92 5.60
C LYS A 108 11.47 -5.35 4.61
N LEU A 109 10.47 -4.50 4.36
CA LEU A 109 9.41 -4.76 3.41
C LEU A 109 9.77 -4.31 1.98
N GLY A 110 10.99 -3.79 1.75
CA GLY A 110 11.41 -3.32 0.43
C GLY A 110 10.77 -2.00 -0.01
N TYR A 111 10.13 -1.26 0.89
CA TYR A 111 9.55 0.03 0.58
C TYR A 111 10.63 1.12 0.44
N ALA A 112 10.32 2.13 -0.36
CA ALA A 112 11.19 3.28 -0.50
C ALA A 112 11.39 3.99 0.84
N VAL A 113 12.64 4.36 1.13
CA VAL A 113 13.00 5.15 2.31
C VAL A 113 12.17 6.43 2.32
N GLY A 114 11.39 6.63 3.39
CA GLY A 114 10.55 7.82 3.54
C GLY A 114 9.25 7.82 2.74
N SER A 115 8.88 6.70 2.10
CA SER A 115 7.60 6.58 1.37
C SER A 115 6.38 6.74 2.26
N LYS A 116 6.52 6.45 3.58
CA LYS A 116 5.41 6.41 4.55
C LYS A 116 4.37 5.35 4.22
N THR A 117 4.69 4.40 3.33
CA THR A 117 3.78 3.33 2.91
C THR A 117 3.31 2.53 4.12
N ILE A 118 4.24 2.10 4.97
CA ILE A 118 3.87 1.33 6.16
C ILE A 118 3.03 2.14 7.14
N THR A 119 3.24 3.46 7.20
CA THR A 119 2.44 4.35 8.06
C THR A 119 0.99 4.38 7.58
N HIS A 120 0.76 4.42 6.26
CA HIS A 120 -0.57 4.37 5.67
C HIS A 120 -1.26 3.02 5.91
N HIS A 121 -0.54 1.92 5.77
CA HIS A 121 -1.06 0.58 6.09
C HIS A 121 -1.38 0.44 7.58
N LEU A 122 -0.45 0.81 8.47
CA LEU A 122 -0.66 0.75 9.92
C LEU A 122 -1.84 1.60 10.37
N ARG A 123 -2.01 2.79 9.80
CA ARG A 123 -3.17 3.64 10.07
C ARG A 123 -4.48 2.90 9.76
N GLY A 124 -4.57 2.24 8.61
CA GLY A 124 -5.74 1.43 8.24
C GLY A 124 -5.96 0.23 9.15
N ILE A 125 -4.89 -0.50 9.48
CA ILE A 125 -4.93 -1.62 10.43
C ILE A 125 -5.44 -1.16 11.80
N ILE A 126 -5.04 0.02 12.26
CA ILE A 126 -5.53 0.60 13.52
C ILE A 126 -7.03 0.88 13.46
N TYR A 127 -7.53 1.48 12.38
CA TYR A 127 -8.97 1.74 12.24
C TYR A 127 -9.78 0.44 12.23
N LYS A 128 -9.34 -0.56 11.46
CA LYS A 128 -9.94 -1.89 11.44
C LYS A 128 -9.92 -2.55 12.82
N SER A 129 -8.76 -2.54 13.49
CA SER A 129 -8.60 -3.17 14.81
C SER A 129 -9.47 -2.48 15.87
N LEU A 130 -9.61 -1.15 15.80
CA LEU A 130 -10.52 -0.42 16.67
C LEU A 130 -11.97 -0.79 16.40
N TYR A 131 -12.40 -0.81 15.13
CA TYR A 131 -13.75 -1.21 14.76
C TYR A 131 -14.09 -2.61 15.28
N GLU A 132 -13.24 -3.60 15.01
CA GLU A 132 -13.42 -4.99 15.44
C GLU A 132 -13.37 -5.15 16.97
N ALA A 133 -12.69 -4.24 17.66
CA ALA A 133 -12.61 -4.19 19.11
C ALA A 133 -13.69 -3.31 19.75
N ASN A 134 -14.77 -2.97 19.03
CA ASN A 134 -15.83 -2.08 19.50
C ASN A 134 -15.31 -0.73 20.03
N TRP A 135 -14.22 -0.23 19.41
CA TRP A 135 -13.54 1.01 19.71
C TRP A 135 -12.83 1.05 21.07
N ASP A 136 -12.60 -0.11 21.68
CA ASP A 136 -11.73 -0.23 22.85
C ASP A 136 -10.26 -0.17 22.42
N VAL A 137 -9.58 0.89 22.85
CA VAL A 137 -8.16 1.15 22.55
C VAL A 137 -7.26 0.04 23.08
N LYS A 138 -7.53 -0.50 24.26
CA LYS A 138 -6.71 -1.55 24.90
C LYS A 138 -6.90 -2.88 24.18
N ALA A 139 -8.12 -3.21 23.79
CA ALA A 139 -8.40 -4.40 22.99
C ALA A 139 -7.79 -4.30 21.58
N ALA A 140 -7.87 -3.15 20.92
CA ALA A 140 -7.20 -2.90 19.63
C ALA A 140 -5.68 -2.98 19.75
N GLU A 141 -5.10 -2.40 20.81
CA GLU A 141 -3.68 -2.52 21.13
C GLU A 141 -3.26 -3.99 21.29
N ASN A 142 -4.02 -4.78 22.04
CA ASN A 142 -3.76 -6.20 22.22
C ASN A 142 -3.75 -6.96 20.89
N LYS A 143 -4.71 -6.66 20.01
CA LYS A 143 -4.79 -7.28 18.68
C LYS A 143 -3.57 -6.94 17.82
N ILE A 144 -3.14 -5.68 17.81
CA ILE A 144 -2.00 -5.21 17.03
C ILE A 144 -0.68 -5.74 17.61
N ALA A 145 -0.50 -5.68 18.92
CA ALA A 145 0.69 -6.17 19.62
C ALA A 145 0.87 -7.68 19.46
N GLY A 146 -0.24 -8.44 19.41
CA GLY A 146 -0.20 -9.89 19.37
C GLY A 146 0.54 -10.46 20.60
N PRO A 147 1.48 -11.41 20.42
CA PRO A 147 2.17 -12.06 21.54
C PRO A 147 3.22 -11.17 22.25
N ILE A 148 3.44 -9.93 21.80
CA ILE A 148 4.44 -9.04 22.40
C ILE A 148 4.04 -8.68 23.83
N LYS A 149 4.94 -8.97 24.77
CA LYS A 149 4.81 -8.62 26.20
C LYS A 149 5.60 -7.36 26.61
N SER A 150 6.48 -6.85 25.75
CA SER A 150 7.26 -5.65 26.05
C SER A 150 6.35 -4.42 26.20
N GLU A 151 6.34 -3.83 27.39
CA GLU A 151 5.52 -2.65 27.69
C GLU A 151 5.96 -1.42 26.89
N ASP A 152 7.25 -1.28 26.58
CA ASP A 152 7.75 -0.16 25.76
C ASP A 152 7.21 -0.21 24.32
N ILE A 153 7.16 -1.41 23.73
CA ILE A 153 6.58 -1.58 22.40
C ILE A 153 5.08 -1.32 22.45
N ARG A 154 4.39 -1.82 23.49
CA ARG A 154 2.95 -1.57 23.70
C ARG A 154 2.63 -0.08 23.86
N LYS A 155 3.42 0.66 24.63
CA LYS A 155 3.34 2.13 24.73
C LYS A 155 3.51 2.80 23.37
N ARG A 156 4.42 2.34 22.51
CA ARG A 156 4.57 2.88 21.15
C ARG A 156 3.33 2.60 20.28
N ILE A 157 2.78 1.39 20.36
CA ILE A 157 1.55 1.04 19.63
C ILE A 157 0.40 1.94 20.09
N ARG A 158 0.20 2.05 21.41
CA ARG A 158 -0.82 2.91 22.03
C ARG A 158 -0.66 4.36 21.60
N GLY A 159 0.56 4.90 21.66
CA GLY A 159 0.84 6.26 21.19
C GLY A 159 0.53 6.47 19.71
N LYS A 160 0.67 5.45 18.85
CA LYS A 160 0.23 5.54 17.44
C LYS A 160 -1.29 5.52 17.31
N ILE A 161 -1.98 4.68 18.07
CA ILE A 161 -3.46 4.64 18.10
C ILE A 161 -4.01 6.00 18.52
N GLU A 162 -3.53 6.54 19.64
CA GLU A 162 -3.93 7.84 20.17
C GLU A 162 -3.62 8.99 19.21
N LEU A 163 -2.44 8.98 18.57
CA LEU A 163 -2.07 9.96 17.56
C LEU A 163 -3.05 9.97 16.39
N PHE A 164 -3.44 8.80 15.88
CA PHE A 164 -4.38 8.71 14.77
C PHE A 164 -5.80 9.07 15.18
N LEU A 165 -6.26 8.69 16.37
CA LEU A 165 -7.56 9.13 16.90
C LEU A 165 -7.61 10.65 17.09
N SER A 166 -6.57 11.24 17.68
CA SER A 166 -6.43 12.69 17.83
C SER A 166 -6.44 13.42 16.49
N SER A 167 -5.74 12.85 15.48
CA SER A 167 -5.78 13.37 14.12
C SER A 167 -7.19 13.33 13.53
N VAL A 168 -7.93 12.22 13.67
CA VAL A 168 -9.31 12.10 13.18
C VAL A 168 -10.20 13.14 13.83
N ASN A 169 -10.18 13.25 15.16
CA ASN A 169 -10.95 14.24 15.92
C ASN A 169 -10.67 15.68 15.42
N LYS A 170 -9.39 16.02 15.23
CA LYS A 170 -8.97 17.34 14.73
C LYS A 170 -9.49 17.64 13.32
N HIS A 171 -9.50 16.67 12.42
CA HIS A 171 -10.00 16.86 11.06
C HIS A 171 -11.53 16.92 11.02
N CYS A 172 -12.22 16.15 11.87
CA CYS A 172 -13.68 16.22 12.00
C CYS A 172 -14.12 17.61 12.49
N LYS A 173 -13.49 18.14 13.54
CA LYS A 173 -13.76 19.50 14.07
C LYS A 173 -13.53 20.64 13.07
N LYS A 174 -12.75 20.39 12.02
CA LYS A 174 -12.42 21.38 10.96
C LYS A 174 -13.19 21.14 9.66
N ASP A 175 -14.18 20.24 9.68
CA ASP A 175 -14.89 19.77 8.48
C ASP A 175 -13.95 19.34 7.33
N ALA A 176 -12.81 18.74 7.71
CA ALA A 176 -11.73 18.33 6.82
C ALA A 176 -11.59 16.80 6.77
N ALA A 177 -12.65 16.06 7.09
CA ALA A 177 -12.65 14.59 7.18
C ALA A 177 -12.20 13.91 5.87
N LYS A 178 -12.48 14.52 4.71
CA LYS A 178 -12.02 14.03 3.39
C LYS A 178 -10.50 13.85 3.30
N GLN A 179 -9.72 14.63 4.06
CA GLN A 179 -8.26 14.51 4.07
C GLN A 179 -7.76 13.22 4.72
N LEU A 180 -8.56 12.60 5.59
CA LEU A 180 -8.19 11.36 6.30
C LEU A 180 -8.12 10.16 5.33
N PHE A 181 -8.92 10.17 4.27
CA PHE A 181 -8.98 9.13 3.24
C PHE A 181 -7.79 9.17 2.28
N ILE A 182 -7.09 10.31 2.19
CA ILE A 182 -5.93 10.47 1.31
C ILE A 182 -4.86 9.44 1.70
N LYS A 183 -4.40 8.66 0.70
CA LYS A 183 -3.41 7.59 0.82
C LYS A 183 -3.80 6.47 1.80
N LEU A 184 -5.06 6.39 2.22
CA LEU A 184 -5.57 5.23 2.94
C LEU A 184 -5.94 4.15 1.92
N PRO A 185 -5.45 2.90 2.06
CA PRO A 185 -5.92 1.81 1.19
C PRO A 185 -7.44 1.67 1.26
N GLN A 186 -8.08 1.46 0.11
CA GLN A 186 -9.54 1.51 -0.05
C GLN A 186 -10.29 0.57 0.89
N LYS A 187 -9.73 -0.62 1.15
CA LYS A 187 -10.30 -1.61 2.07
C LYS A 187 -10.49 -1.12 3.51
N TYR A 188 -9.84 -0.03 3.91
CA TYR A 188 -10.00 0.55 5.24
C TYR A 188 -10.94 1.75 5.29
N HIS A 189 -11.52 2.18 4.16
CA HIS A 189 -12.36 3.38 4.09
C HIS A 189 -13.61 3.21 4.95
N THR A 190 -14.27 2.05 4.89
CA THR A 190 -15.46 1.76 5.71
C THR A 190 -15.17 1.89 7.21
N TYR A 191 -14.05 1.39 7.71
CA TYR A 191 -13.70 1.54 9.13
C TYR A 191 -13.42 3.00 9.52
N LEU A 192 -12.86 3.80 8.60
CA LEU A 192 -12.66 5.23 8.82
C LEU A 192 -13.98 6.00 8.79
N GLU A 193 -14.91 5.67 7.90
CA GLU A 193 -16.25 6.28 7.83
C GLU A 193 -17.02 6.08 9.14
N GLU A 194 -16.98 4.87 9.68
CA GLU A 194 -17.58 4.54 10.98
C GLU A 194 -16.93 5.34 12.13
N LEU A 195 -15.60 5.48 12.10
CA LEU A 195 -14.87 6.27 13.09
C LEU A 195 -15.24 7.76 13.01
N VAL A 196 -15.27 8.34 11.81
CA VAL A 196 -15.66 9.75 11.58
C VAL A 196 -17.10 9.98 12.03
N SER A 197 -18.01 9.07 11.71
CA SER A 197 -19.42 9.15 12.10
C SER A 197 -19.58 9.19 13.63
N ARG A 198 -18.71 8.52 14.39
CA ARG A 198 -18.70 8.57 15.85
C ARG A 198 -18.20 9.89 16.43
N PHE A 199 -17.28 10.58 15.76
CA PHE A 199 -16.77 11.88 16.20
C PHE A 199 -17.70 13.06 15.87
N ASN A 200 -18.62 12.85 14.93
CA ASN A 200 -19.60 13.86 14.51
C ASN A 200 -20.97 13.71 15.20
N LYS A 201 -21.16 12.67 16.03
CA LYS A 201 -22.30 12.54 16.95
C LYS A 201 -22.01 13.32 18.23
#